data_AF-A0AA44CAH0-F1
#
_entry.id   AF-A0AA44CAH0-F1
#
_cell.length_a   1.000
_cell.length_b   1.000
_cell.length_c   1.000
_cell.angle_alpha   90.00
_cell.angle_beta   90.00
_cell.angle_gamma   90.00
#
_symmetry.space_group_name_H-M   'P 1'
#
loop_
_entity.id
_entity.type
_entity.pdbx_description
1 polymer ?
#
loop_
_entity_poly.entity_id
_entity_poly.type
_entity_poly.pdbx_seq_one_letter_code
_entity_poly.pdbx_strand_id
1 'polypeptide(L)'
;MARSLWPSKTAINLSSRAEISKRAAELWLEGRTEPGADALVNLLRSDAGFLLLQQLMQGSGTRWWKDFQRGVHIADLEQKQEVLRLQLEEIKGGMKP
;
A
#
# COMPACT_ATOMS: atom_id res chain seq x y z
N MET A 1 11.16 6.38 -2.19
CA MET A 1 10.20 5.26 -2.07
C MET A 1 10.28 4.57 -0.70
N ALA A 2 11.31 3.78 -0.38
CA ALA A 2 11.35 3.07 0.91
C ALA A 2 11.41 4.00 2.14
N ARG A 3 12.09 5.14 2.04
CA ARG A 3 12.20 6.14 3.14
C ARG A 3 10.88 6.83 3.48
N SER A 4 9.96 6.97 2.53
CA SER A 4 8.63 7.53 2.79
C SER A 4 7.67 6.49 3.37
N LEU A 5 7.86 5.20 3.04
CA LEU A 5 7.07 4.10 3.62
C LEU A 5 7.52 3.78 5.06
N TRP A 6 8.83 3.82 5.32
CA TRP A 6 9.40 3.51 6.63
C TRP A 6 10.47 4.54 7.00
N PRO A 7 10.08 5.66 7.63
CA PRO A 7 11.00 6.73 7.99
C PRO A 7 12.01 6.31 9.08
N SER A 8 11.62 5.39 9.96
CA SER A 8 12.52 4.76 10.93
C SER A 8 12.93 3.35 10.51
N LYS A 9 14.18 2.96 10.76
CA LYS A 9 14.69 1.60 10.50
C LYS A 9 14.43 1.14 9.05
N THR A 10 14.56 2.05 8.09
CA THR A 10 14.22 1.81 6.67
C THR A 10 14.89 0.57 6.11
N ALA A 11 16.19 0.40 6.35
CA ALA A 11 16.95 -0.75 5.86
C ALA A 11 16.43 -2.08 6.40
N ILE A 12 16.02 -2.13 7.68
CA ILE A 12 15.50 -3.34 8.32
C ILE A 12 14.11 -3.68 7.77
N ASN A 13 13.24 -2.67 7.63
CA ASN A 13 11.92 -2.86 7.06
C ASN A 13 11.98 -3.33 5.60
N LEU A 14 12.91 -2.77 4.83
CA LEU A 14 13.16 -3.14 3.44
C LEU A 14 13.73 -4.55 3.36
N SER A 15 14.76 -4.87 4.15
CA SER A 15 15.43 -6.17 4.10
C SER A 15 14.51 -7.32 4.49
N SER A 16 13.67 -7.12 5.52
CA SER A 16 12.74 -8.14 6.00
C SER A 16 11.66 -8.50 4.96
N ARG A 17 11.20 -7.53 4.16
CA ARG A 17 10.12 -7.74 3.18
C ARG A 17 10.63 -8.16 1.81
N ALA A 18 11.82 -7.72 1.45
CA ALA A 18 12.50 -8.16 0.23
C ALA A 18 13.18 -9.53 0.39
N GLU A 19 13.24 -10.07 1.61
CA GLU A 19 13.97 -11.31 1.96
C GLU A 19 15.46 -11.26 1.58
N ILE A 20 16.09 -10.12 1.88
CA ILE A 20 17.53 -9.89 1.61
C ILE A 20 18.26 -9.54 2.91
N SER A 21 19.59 -9.49 2.83
CA SER A 21 20.40 -9.00 3.94
C SER A 21 20.19 -7.50 4.17
N LYS A 22 20.31 -7.05 5.43
CA LYS A 22 20.30 -5.62 5.77
C LYS A 22 21.34 -4.83 4.97
N ARG A 23 22.51 -5.42 4.74
CA ARG A 23 23.59 -4.78 3.95
C ARG A 23 23.17 -4.54 2.50
N ALA A 24 22.49 -5.50 1.87
CA ALA A 24 21.94 -5.32 0.51
C ALA A 24 20.88 -4.21 0.48
N ALA A 25 20.00 -4.16 1.47
CA ALA A 25 19.02 -3.09 1.61
C ALA A 25 19.66 -1.70 1.78
N GLU A 26 20.76 -1.59 2.53
CA GLU A 26 21.52 -0.34 2.67
C GLU A 26 22.12 0.10 1.32
N LEU A 27 22.72 -0.83 0.57
CA LEU A 27 23.27 -0.54 -0.77
C LEU A 27 22.19 -0.04 -1.74
N TRP A 28 20.98 -0.60 -1.70
CA TRP A 28 19.85 -0.10 -2.50
C TRP A 28 19.43 1.31 -2.08
N LEU A 29 19.38 1.58 -0.78
CA LEU A 29 19.03 2.90 -0.24
C LEU A 29 20.07 3.98 -0.54
N GLU A 30 21.30 3.57 -0.85
CA GLU A 30 22.41 4.42 -1.32
C GLU A 30 22.47 4.53 -2.86
N GLY A 31 21.65 3.76 -3.59
CA GLY A 31 21.67 3.72 -5.05
C GLY A 31 22.90 3.00 -5.65
N ARG A 32 23.60 2.20 -4.85
CA ARG A 32 24.80 1.45 -5.29
C ARG A 32 24.44 0.20 -6.09
N THR A 33 23.28 -0.38 -5.83
CA THR A 33 22.75 -1.57 -6.51
C THR A 33 21.23 -1.48 -6.63
N GLU A 34 20.65 -2.29 -7.52
CA GLU A 34 19.21 -2.33 -7.79
C GLU A 34 18.56 -3.63 -7.28
N PRO A 35 17.25 -3.63 -7.01
CA PRO A 35 16.51 -4.83 -6.65
C PRO A 35 16.44 -5.83 -7.80
N GLY A 36 16.74 -7.10 -7.50
CA GLY A 36 16.44 -8.21 -8.41
C GLY A 36 14.94 -8.49 -8.50
N ALA A 37 14.55 -9.27 -9.50
CA ALA A 37 13.16 -9.63 -9.75
C ALA A 37 12.49 -10.32 -8.54
N ASP A 38 13.18 -11.29 -7.91
CA ASP A 38 12.63 -12.03 -6.76
C ASP A 38 12.35 -11.10 -5.57
N ALA A 39 13.26 -10.17 -5.29
CA ALA A 39 13.08 -9.21 -4.23
C ALA A 39 11.93 -8.24 -4.49
N LEU A 40 11.74 -7.84 -5.76
CA LEU A 40 10.58 -7.03 -6.15
C LEU A 40 9.27 -7.79 -5.97
N VAL A 41 9.24 -9.08 -6.33
CA VAL A 41 8.09 -9.96 -6.10
C VAL A 41 7.78 -10.08 -4.61
N ASN A 42 8.79 -10.30 -3.77
CA ASN A 42 8.64 -10.37 -2.32
C ASN A 42 8.08 -9.06 -1.74
N LEU A 43 8.60 -7.92 -2.19
CA LEU A 43 8.09 -6.62 -1.77
C LEU A 43 6.63 -6.39 -2.19
N LEU A 44 6.26 -6.76 -3.42
CA LEU A 44 4.88 -6.64 -3.92
C LEU A 44 3.89 -7.56 -3.20
N ARG A 45 4.36 -8.67 -2.62
CA ARG A 45 3.54 -9.59 -1.82
C ARG A 45 3.48 -9.23 -0.33
N SER A 46 4.30 -8.27 0.12
CA SER A 46 4.29 -7.82 1.52
C SER A 46 3.09 -6.93 1.84
N ASP A 47 2.92 -6.62 3.12
CA ASP A 47 1.97 -5.62 3.65
C ASP A 47 2.14 -4.22 3.03
N ALA A 48 3.33 -3.89 2.51
CA ALA A 48 3.57 -2.63 1.79
C ALA A 48 3.42 -2.76 0.26
N GLY A 49 3.11 -3.95 -0.25
CA GLY A 49 3.09 -4.25 -1.67
C GLY A 49 2.12 -3.38 -2.47
N PHE A 50 0.96 -3.06 -1.91
CA PHE A 50 0.00 -2.17 -2.56
C PHE A 50 0.54 -0.74 -2.69
N LEU A 51 1.10 -0.17 -1.62
CA LEU A 51 1.69 1.18 -1.66
C LEU A 51 2.86 1.24 -2.62
N LEU A 52 3.68 0.19 -2.65
CA LEU A 52 4.76 0.03 -3.62
C LEU A 52 4.24 0.01 -5.05
N LEU A 53 3.22 -0.82 -5.32
CA LEU A 53 2.60 -0.91 -6.63
C LEU A 53 2.03 0.44 -7.08
N GLN A 54 1.38 1.19 -6.17
CA GLN A 54 0.89 2.53 -6.48
C GLN A 54 1.99 3.50 -6.90
N GLN A 55 3.15 3.46 -6.24
CA GLN A 55 4.30 4.29 -6.60
C GLN A 55 4.90 3.88 -7.94
N LEU A 56 5.04 2.57 -8.19
CA LEU A 56 5.56 2.05 -9.46
C LEU A 56 4.64 2.38 -10.64
N MET A 57 3.33 2.34 -10.41
CA MET A 57 2.31 2.60 -11.43
C MET A 57 2.00 4.09 -11.61
N GLN A 58 2.65 4.97 -10.85
CA GLN A 58 2.46 6.42 -10.96
C GLN A 58 2.81 6.88 -12.39
N GLY A 59 1.87 7.57 -13.04
CA GLY A 59 2.05 8.06 -14.42
C GLY A 59 2.02 7.00 -15.52
N SER A 60 1.86 5.70 -15.19
CA SER A 60 1.84 4.60 -16.16
C SER A 60 0.72 4.73 -17.22
N GLY A 61 -0.40 5.35 -16.85
CA GLY A 61 -1.56 5.56 -17.73
C GLY A 61 -2.27 4.29 -18.19
N THR A 62 -1.84 3.10 -17.74
CA THR A 62 -2.34 1.81 -18.23
C THR A 62 -3.80 1.61 -17.87
N ARG A 63 -4.58 1.04 -18.80
CA ARG A 63 -6.03 0.86 -18.63
C ARG A 63 -6.36 0.01 -17.40
N TRP A 64 -5.69 -1.14 -17.26
CA TRP A 64 -5.92 -2.05 -16.14
C TRP A 64 -5.68 -1.38 -14.79
N TRP A 65 -4.68 -0.50 -14.69
CA TRP A 65 -4.37 0.22 -13.45
C TRP A 65 -5.47 1.22 -13.11
N LYS A 66 -5.95 1.96 -14.11
CA LYS A 66 -7.09 2.88 -13.93
C LYS A 66 -8.38 2.15 -13.55
N ASP A 67 -8.62 0.95 -14.10
CA ASP A 67 -9.75 0.10 -13.73
C ASP A 67 -9.61 -0.38 -12.28
N PHE A 68 -8.42 -0.86 -11.91
CA PHE A 68 -8.09 -1.30 -10.56
C PHE A 68 -8.24 -0.17 -9.51
N GLN A 69 -7.70 1.02 -9.79
CA GLN A 69 -7.85 2.20 -8.92
C GLN A 69 -9.32 2.57 -8.72
N ARG A 70 -10.13 2.48 -9.77
CA ARG A 70 -11.58 2.70 -9.67
C ARG A 70 -12.25 1.66 -8.77
N GLY A 71 -11.92 0.38 -8.95
CA GLY A 71 -12.44 -0.69 -8.09
C GLY A 71 -12.12 -0.50 -6.61
N VAL A 72 -10.86 -0.16 -6.29
CA VAL A 72 -10.43 0.14 -4.91
C VAL A 72 -11.21 1.34 -4.34
N HIS A 73 -11.39 2.40 -5.13
CA HIS A 73 -12.12 3.58 -4.68
C HIS A 73 -13.61 3.30 -4.44
N ILE A 74 -14.24 2.49 -5.30
CA ILE A 74 -15.63 2.07 -5.13
C ILE A 74 -15.80 1.30 -3.82
N ALA A 75 -14.94 0.30 -3.57
CA ALA A 75 -15.02 -0.50 -2.35
C ALA A 75 -14.85 0.34 -1.06
N ASP A 76 -13.93 1.32 -1.08
CA ASP A 76 -13.75 2.27 0.03
C ASP A 76 -15.00 3.13 0.27
N LEU A 77 -15.65 3.60 -0.79
CA LEU A 77 -16.89 4.37 -0.69
C LEU A 77 -18.06 3.52 -0.17
N GLU A 78 -18.20 2.28 -0.65
CA GLU A 78 -19.23 1.34 -0.20
C GLU A 78 -19.07 1.03 1.29
N GLN A 79 -17.84 0.81 1.76
CA GLN A 79 -17.57 0.58 3.18
C GLN A 79 -17.92 1.81 4.04
N LYS A 80 -17.58 3.02 3.57
CA LYS A 80 -17.95 4.27 4.26
C LYS A 80 -19.46 4.47 4.29
N GLN A 81 -20.15 4.18 3.20
CA GLN A 81 -21.61 4.27 3.11
C GLN A 81 -22.28 3.36 4.13
N GLU A 82 -21.79 2.12 4.29
CA GLU A 82 -22.33 1.18 5.25
C GLU A 82 -22.12 1.63 6.71
N VAL A 83 -20.92 2.12 7.04
CA VAL A 83 -20.66 2.71 8.37
C VAL A 83 -21.60 3.87 8.66
N LEU A 84 -21.79 4.78 7.71
CA LEU A 84 -22.70 5.92 7.86
C LEU A 84 -24.16 5.48 7.97
N ARG A 85 -24.58 4.43 7.24
CA ARG A 85 -25.92 3.87 7.34
C ARG A 85 -26.20 3.34 8.75
N LEU A 86 -25.28 2.58 9.32
CA LEU A 86 -25.39 2.05 10.69
C LEU A 86 -25.48 3.18 11.74
N GLN A 87 -24.65 4.22 11.59
CA GLN A 87 -24.70 5.40 12.47
C GLN A 87 -26.05 6.14 12.38
N LEU A 88 -26.62 6.26 11.18
CA LEU A 88 -27.94 6.87 11.00
C LEU A 88 -29.05 6.04 11.66
N GLU A 89 -28.97 4.71 11.60
CA GLU A 89 -29.94 3.81 12.24
C GLU A 89 -29.89 3.93 13.76
N GLU A 90 -28.69 4.03 14.35
CA GLU A 90 -28.50 4.26 15.78
C GLU A 90 -29.15 5.57 16.23
N ILE A 91 -28.87 6.67 15.53
CA ILE A 91 -29.42 8.00 15.85
C ILE A 91 -30.95 8.01 15.70
N LYS A 92 -31.48 7.41 14.63
CA LYS A 92 -32.94 7.32 14.40
C LYS A 92 -33.61 6.39 15.42
N GLY A 93 -32.95 5.31 15.83
CA GLY A 93 -33.45 4.37 16.83
C GLY A 93 -33.47 4.96 18.25
N GLY A 94 -32.54 5.86 18.57
CA GLY A 94 -32.54 6.67 19.80
C GLY A 94 -33.57 7.81 19.81
N MET A 95 -34.09 8.18 18.63
CA MET A 95 -35.23 9.08 18.43
C MET A 95 -36.57 8.32 18.46
N LYS A 96 -36.80 7.51 19.51
CA LYS A 96 -38.18 7.11 19.83
C LYS A 96 -38.84 8.26 20.61
N PRO A 97 -40.08 8.66 20.27
CA PRO A 97 -40.81 9.67 21.02
C PRO A 97 -41.06 9.25 22.47
#